data_AF-A0AAV9RG10-F1
#
_entry.id   AF-A0AAV9RG10-F1
#
_cell.length_a   1.000
_cell.length_b   1.000
_cell.length_c   1.000
_cell.angle_alpha   90.00
_cell.angle_beta   90.00
_cell.angle_gamma   90.00
#
_symmetry.space_group_name_H-M   'P 1'
#
loop_
_entity.id
_entity.type
_entity.pdbx_description
1 polymer ?
#
loop_
_entity_poly.entity_id
_entity_poly.type
_entity_poly.pdbx_seq_one_letter_code
_entity_poly.pdbx_strand_id
1 'polypeptide(L)'
;MKTGSQIRLLLWKNWTLRKRQKIRFLVEIFWPVLLFIGLVWLRKANPLYQQHECHFPNKAMPSAGILPWIQGIFCNANNPCFRYPTRGESPGVVSNYNNSVLARFYVDIQDLLLNETEVQQFGRLWHEMTSFSNFMDKLRNNPSAVAGRGLKIDDILKDDEVLTAFLLRDADLSESIVYQLVNAQIRLEQFAFGVPDLQLKDIACSQALLERFIIFPSRMGLHGVRNAMCALSQQRLQRIEDILYANLDFFKIFRLMPQVLDNHSHGIDLHYWGLVLKAASEKIQVLLKRESSQELLRVISSLFQAGGPSSFTQLMSGVSSLFCGYPEGGGSRVLSFNWYEDNNYKVFLGVNGSKNHNYVYDDTTTPFCNSLMQTLESNPITKIVWNSVKPLLMGKILYTPDSPVVRKILKS
;
A
#
# COMPACT_ATOMS: atom_id res chain seq x y z
N MET A 1 -26.10 -99.06 20.76
CA MET A 1 -26.84 -97.90 21.30
C MET A 1 -26.90 -96.84 20.22
N LYS A 2 -28.08 -96.33 19.85
CA LYS A 2 -28.22 -95.39 18.73
C LYS A 2 -27.66 -94.03 19.16
N THR A 3 -26.63 -93.52 18.50
CA THR A 3 -25.93 -92.27 18.83
C THR A 3 -26.87 -91.08 19.11
N GLY A 4 -28.01 -91.02 18.40
CA GLY A 4 -29.04 -89.99 18.61
C GLY A 4 -29.72 -90.02 20.00
N SER A 5 -29.88 -91.19 20.63
CA SER A 5 -30.47 -91.27 21.97
C SER A 5 -29.52 -90.76 23.05
N GLN A 6 -28.21 -90.99 22.88
CA GLN A 6 -27.16 -90.45 23.75
C GLN A 6 -27.05 -88.92 23.61
N ILE A 7 -27.10 -88.37 22.39
CA ILE A 7 -27.08 -86.92 22.16
C ILE A 7 -28.30 -86.24 22.80
N ARG A 8 -29.49 -86.84 22.66
CA ARG A 8 -30.71 -86.31 23.30
C ARG A 8 -30.61 -86.27 24.82
N LEU A 9 -30.03 -87.32 25.43
CA LEU A 9 -29.79 -87.36 26.87
C LEU A 9 -28.80 -86.28 27.32
N LEU A 10 -27.73 -86.05 26.55
CA LEU A 10 -26.73 -85.02 26.83
C LEU A 10 -27.30 -83.60 26.70
N LEU A 11 -28.08 -83.33 25.66
CA LEU A 11 -28.80 -82.06 25.49
C LEU A 11 -29.81 -81.84 26.62
N TRP A 12 -30.55 -82.89 27.01
CA TRP A 12 -31.46 -82.84 28.15
C TRP A 12 -30.73 -82.53 29.46
N LYS A 13 -29.59 -83.19 29.72
CA LYS A 13 -28.72 -82.89 30.88
C LYS A 13 -28.29 -81.43 30.87
N ASN A 14 -27.74 -80.93 29.76
CA ASN A 14 -27.28 -79.55 29.62
C ASN A 14 -28.41 -78.53 29.78
N TRP A 15 -29.57 -78.80 29.19
CA TRP A 15 -30.76 -77.99 29.36
C TRP A 15 -31.24 -77.96 30.81
N THR A 16 -31.33 -79.12 31.45
CA THR A 16 -31.80 -79.23 32.84
C THR A 16 -30.83 -78.54 33.80
N LEU A 17 -29.52 -78.62 33.55
CA LEU A 17 -28.50 -77.88 34.30
C LEU A 17 -28.66 -76.37 34.15
N ARG A 18 -28.83 -75.84 32.94
CA ARG A 18 -29.08 -74.41 32.70
C ARG A 18 -30.44 -73.95 33.29
N LYS A 19 -31.49 -74.77 33.19
CA LYS A 19 -32.82 -74.50 33.77
C LYS A 19 -32.78 -74.41 35.30
N ARG A 20 -31.94 -75.21 35.96
CA ARG A 20 -31.76 -75.18 37.43
C ARG A 20 -30.92 -73.98 37.87
N GLN A 21 -29.97 -73.51 37.05
CA GLN A 21 -29.13 -72.32 37.33
C GLN A 21 -29.78 -71.02 36.83
N LYS A 22 -30.91 -70.62 37.44
CA LYS A 22 -31.72 -69.45 37.03
C LYS A 22 -30.92 -68.15 36.89
N ILE A 23 -29.98 -67.88 37.81
CA ILE A 23 -29.17 -66.65 37.79
C ILE A 23 -28.25 -66.61 36.57
N ARG A 24 -27.52 -67.71 36.28
CA ARG A 24 -26.59 -67.78 35.15
C ARG A 24 -27.31 -67.64 33.82
N PHE A 25 -28.49 -68.24 33.69
CA PHE A 25 -29.33 -68.11 32.50
C PHE A 25 -29.80 -66.67 32.27
N LEU A 26 -30.21 -65.95 33.34
CA LEU A 26 -30.57 -64.54 33.23
C LEU A 26 -29.38 -63.68 32.82
N VAL A 27 -28.21 -63.87 33.41
CA VAL A 27 -27.00 -63.11 33.03
C VAL A 27 -26.60 -63.38 31.58
N GLU A 28 -26.68 -64.63 31.11
CA GLU A 28 -26.36 -65.00 29.72
C GLU A 28 -27.28 -64.31 28.70
N ILE A 29 -28.53 -63.99 29.08
CA ILE A 29 -29.49 -63.26 28.22
C ILE A 29 -29.36 -61.74 28.39
N PHE A 30 -29.30 -61.23 29.62
CA PHE A 30 -29.31 -59.80 29.88
C PHE A 30 -27.99 -59.11 29.56
N TRP A 31 -26.86 -59.81 29.68
CA TRP A 31 -25.54 -59.26 29.36
C TRP A 31 -25.42 -58.72 27.93
N PRO A 32 -25.72 -59.48 26.86
CA PRO A 32 -25.68 -58.95 25.50
C PRO A 32 -26.71 -57.84 25.28
N VAL A 33 -27.89 -57.93 25.91
CA VAL A 33 -28.93 -56.89 25.80
C VAL A 33 -28.43 -55.56 26.38
N LEU A 34 -27.80 -55.57 27.55
CA LEU A 34 -27.21 -54.37 28.17
C LEU A 34 -26.09 -53.78 27.31
N LEU A 35 -25.22 -54.62 26.73
CA LEU A 35 -24.18 -54.16 25.81
C LEU A 35 -24.77 -53.48 24.57
N PHE A 36 -25.79 -54.07 23.93
CA PHE A 36 -26.43 -53.47 22.77
C PHE A 36 -27.19 -52.18 23.11
N ILE A 37 -27.88 -52.13 24.26
CA ILE A 37 -28.52 -50.89 24.73
C ILE A 37 -27.47 -49.80 24.95
N GLY A 38 -26.32 -50.13 25.55
CA GLY A 38 -25.19 -49.21 25.70
C GLY A 38 -24.68 -48.67 24.36
N LEU A 39 -24.51 -49.54 23.36
CA LEU A 39 -24.09 -49.14 22.00
C LEU A 39 -25.13 -48.28 21.29
N VAL A 40 -26.42 -48.60 21.41
CA VAL A 40 -27.51 -47.79 20.84
C VAL A 40 -27.56 -46.42 21.51
N TRP A 41 -27.37 -46.37 22.83
CA TRP A 41 -27.28 -45.11 23.56
C TRP A 41 -26.08 -44.28 23.11
N LEU A 42 -24.90 -44.89 22.97
CA LEU A 42 -23.69 -44.23 22.45
C LEU A 42 -23.93 -43.69 21.03
N ARG A 43 -24.61 -44.45 20.16
CA ARG A 43 -24.96 -44.02 18.81
C ARG A 43 -25.98 -42.89 18.81
N LYS A 44 -26.93 -42.89 19.75
CA LYS A 44 -27.93 -41.82 19.89
C LYS A 44 -27.31 -40.54 20.46
N ALA A 45 -26.31 -40.66 21.33
CA ALA A 45 -25.56 -39.54 21.88
C ALA A 45 -24.65 -38.86 20.84
N ASN A 46 -24.21 -39.60 19.81
CA ASN A 46 -23.39 -39.08 18.71
C ASN A 46 -24.20 -39.05 17.40
N PRO A 47 -25.01 -38.00 17.16
CA PRO A 47 -25.77 -37.89 15.91
C PRO A 47 -24.84 -37.81 14.70
N LEU A 48 -25.31 -38.32 13.56
CA LEU A 48 -24.59 -38.19 12.29
C LEU A 48 -24.63 -36.73 11.83
N TYR A 49 -23.45 -36.12 11.67
CA TYR A 49 -23.34 -34.80 11.07
C TYR A 49 -23.49 -34.91 9.55
N GLN A 50 -24.62 -34.43 9.02
CA GLN A 50 -24.82 -34.32 7.59
C GLN A 50 -24.16 -33.04 7.08
N GLN A 51 -23.28 -33.18 6.09
CA GLN A 51 -22.66 -32.07 5.37
C GLN A 51 -23.12 -32.12 3.92
N HIS A 52 -23.38 -30.96 3.33
CA HIS A 52 -23.67 -30.88 1.90
C HIS A 52 -22.37 -31.07 1.09
N GLU A 53 -22.51 -31.31 -0.22
CA GLU A 53 -21.37 -31.22 -1.14
C GLU A 53 -20.73 -29.83 -1.00
N CYS A 54 -19.44 -29.83 -0.67
CA CYS A 54 -18.75 -28.66 -0.17
C CYS A 54 -17.74 -28.17 -1.18
N HIS A 55 -17.96 -26.95 -1.65
CA HIS A 55 -17.10 -26.25 -2.60
C HIS A 55 -16.31 -25.16 -1.89
N PHE A 56 -15.02 -25.06 -2.21
CA PHE A 56 -14.11 -24.15 -1.54
C PHE A 56 -13.58 -23.11 -2.52
N PRO A 57 -13.47 -21.84 -2.09
CA PRO A 57 -12.77 -20.85 -2.88
C PRO A 57 -11.28 -21.20 -2.97
N ASN A 58 -10.69 -20.94 -4.13
CA ASN A 58 -9.25 -21.12 -4.34
C ASN A 58 -8.42 -20.16 -3.45
N LYS A 59 -7.26 -20.64 -3.00
CA LYS A 59 -6.27 -19.84 -2.27
C LYS A 59 -5.10 -19.55 -3.20
N ALA A 60 -4.91 -18.27 -3.52
CA ALA A 60 -3.77 -17.84 -4.31
C ALA A 60 -2.48 -17.94 -3.50
N MET A 61 -1.40 -18.40 -4.14
CA MET A 61 -0.04 -18.28 -3.61
C MET A 61 0.54 -16.90 -3.96
N PRO A 62 1.58 -16.42 -3.26
CA PRO A 62 2.21 -15.12 -3.54
C PRO A 62 2.63 -14.92 -5.02
N SER A 63 2.97 -16.01 -5.72
CA SER A 63 3.32 -16.01 -7.14
C SER A 63 2.19 -15.59 -8.09
N ALA A 64 0.93 -15.70 -7.67
CA ALA A 64 -0.23 -15.24 -8.45
C ALA A 64 -0.49 -13.72 -8.31
N GLY A 65 0.28 -13.03 -7.47
CA GLY A 65 0.14 -11.62 -7.17
C GLY A 65 -0.22 -11.37 -5.70
N ILE A 66 0.27 -10.24 -5.17
CA ILE A 66 0.10 -9.86 -3.75
C ILE A 66 -1.38 -9.67 -3.40
N LEU A 67 -2.17 -9.02 -4.27
CA LEU A 67 -3.58 -8.75 -4.01
C LEU A 67 -4.42 -10.05 -3.95
N PRO A 68 -4.38 -10.95 -4.95
CA PRO A 68 -5.05 -12.26 -4.85
C PRO A 68 -4.61 -13.09 -3.63
N TRP A 69 -3.32 -13.04 -3.29
CA TRP A 69 -2.78 -13.73 -2.11
C TRP A 69 -3.37 -13.19 -0.79
N ILE A 70 -3.39 -11.87 -0.62
CA ILE A 70 -4.00 -11.21 0.55
C ILE A 70 -5.50 -11.52 0.63
N GLN A 71 -6.22 -11.47 -0.50
CA GLN A 71 -7.63 -11.87 -0.55
C GLN A 71 -7.82 -13.32 -0.08
N GLY A 72 -6.93 -14.23 -0.48
CA GLY A 72 -6.94 -15.62 -0.01
C GLY A 72 -6.76 -15.76 1.50
N ILE A 73 -5.96 -14.90 2.14
CA ILE A 73 -5.75 -14.90 3.60
C ILE A 73 -7.00 -14.42 4.34
N PHE A 74 -7.52 -13.24 3.97
CA PHE A 74 -8.61 -12.61 4.72
C PHE A 74 -9.97 -13.22 4.41
N CYS A 75 -10.24 -13.58 3.14
CA CYS A 75 -11.54 -14.08 2.71
C CYS A 75 -11.73 -15.57 3.01
N ASN A 76 -10.65 -16.36 3.00
CA ASN A 76 -10.72 -17.81 3.22
C ASN A 76 -10.19 -18.22 4.60
N ALA A 77 -10.03 -17.29 5.55
CA ALA A 77 -9.53 -17.58 6.90
C ALA A 77 -10.33 -18.68 7.61
N ASN A 78 -11.66 -18.64 7.45
CA ASN A 78 -12.58 -19.60 8.05
C ASN A 78 -12.97 -20.76 7.13
N ASN A 79 -12.36 -20.87 5.94
CA ASN A 79 -12.68 -21.85 4.90
C ASN A 79 -14.20 -22.06 4.71
N PRO A 80 -14.91 -21.01 4.23
CA PRO A 80 -16.35 -21.11 4.03
C PRO A 80 -16.66 -22.22 3.03
N CYS A 81 -17.62 -23.08 3.39
CA CYS A 81 -18.07 -24.19 2.58
C CYS A 81 -19.34 -23.81 1.82
N PHE A 82 -19.25 -23.70 0.49
CA PHE A 82 -20.39 -23.38 -0.35
C PHE A 82 -21.09 -24.66 -0.84
N ARG A 83 -22.42 -24.61 -0.94
CA ARG A 83 -23.22 -25.74 -1.45
C ARG A 83 -23.12 -25.92 -2.97
N TYR A 84 -22.69 -24.87 -3.68
CA TYR A 84 -22.58 -24.85 -5.13
C TYR A 84 -21.15 -24.46 -5.53
N PRO A 85 -20.67 -24.90 -6.70
CA PRO A 85 -19.31 -24.63 -7.15
C PRO A 85 -19.03 -23.13 -7.22
N THR A 86 -17.86 -22.76 -6.70
CA THR A 86 -17.39 -21.36 -6.76
C THR A 86 -16.88 -21.03 -8.17
N ARG A 87 -16.81 -19.75 -8.53
CA ARG A 87 -16.36 -19.34 -9.88
C ARG A 87 -14.96 -19.84 -10.20
N GLY A 88 -14.08 -19.90 -9.22
CA GLY A 88 -12.71 -20.41 -9.36
C GLY A 88 -12.61 -21.92 -9.62
N GLU A 89 -13.69 -22.69 -9.44
CA GLU A 89 -13.74 -24.11 -9.81
C GLU A 89 -14.14 -24.32 -11.28
N SER A 90 -14.64 -23.27 -11.95
CA SER A 90 -15.04 -23.34 -13.35
C SER A 90 -13.82 -23.24 -14.28
N PRO A 91 -13.77 -24.02 -15.39
CA PRO A 91 -12.65 -24.01 -16.31
C PRO A 91 -12.50 -22.62 -16.95
N GLY A 92 -11.28 -22.09 -16.95
CA GLY A 92 -10.95 -20.78 -17.55
C GLY A 92 -11.14 -19.57 -16.63
N VAL A 93 -11.72 -19.72 -15.43
CA VAL A 93 -11.85 -18.63 -14.45
C VAL A 93 -11.06 -18.97 -13.19
N VAL A 94 -10.06 -18.13 -12.88
CA VAL A 94 -9.20 -18.35 -11.70
C VAL A 94 -9.64 -17.50 -10.51
N SER A 95 -10.20 -16.31 -10.73
CA SER A 95 -10.54 -15.38 -9.64
C SER A 95 -11.93 -15.61 -9.10
N ASN A 96 -12.02 -15.79 -7.79
CA ASN A 96 -13.28 -15.78 -7.04
C ASN A 96 -13.69 -14.35 -6.61
N TYR A 97 -12.82 -13.34 -6.65
CA TYR A 97 -13.06 -12.07 -5.95
C TYR A 97 -13.48 -10.91 -6.86
N ASN A 98 -13.89 -11.18 -8.10
CA ASN A 98 -14.25 -10.14 -9.09
C ASN A 98 -15.42 -9.24 -8.64
N ASN A 99 -16.28 -9.71 -7.73
CA ASN A 99 -17.42 -8.93 -7.24
C ASN A 99 -17.11 -8.10 -5.97
N SER A 100 -15.87 -8.18 -5.45
CA SER A 100 -15.45 -7.38 -4.30
C SER A 100 -15.49 -5.89 -4.63
N VAL A 101 -15.75 -5.05 -3.62
CA VAL A 101 -15.79 -3.59 -3.79
C VAL A 101 -14.47 -3.09 -4.36
N LEU A 102 -13.35 -3.62 -3.87
CA LEU A 102 -12.02 -3.27 -4.35
C LEU A 102 -11.78 -3.70 -5.80
N ALA A 103 -12.21 -4.92 -6.19
CA ALA A 103 -12.05 -5.36 -7.58
C ALA A 103 -12.91 -4.52 -8.54
N ARG A 104 -14.16 -4.20 -8.18
CA ARG A 104 -15.03 -3.31 -8.97
C ARG A 104 -14.42 -1.91 -9.12
N PHE A 105 -13.90 -1.36 -8.04
CA PHE A 105 -13.23 -0.06 -8.05
C PHE A 105 -11.93 -0.07 -8.88
N TYR A 106 -11.16 -1.15 -8.80
CA TYR A 106 -9.93 -1.30 -9.59
C TYR A 106 -10.22 -1.33 -11.10
N VAL A 107 -11.24 -2.08 -11.53
CA VAL A 107 -11.69 -2.11 -12.92
C VAL A 107 -12.15 -0.71 -13.36
N ASP A 108 -12.92 0.00 -12.53
CA ASP A 108 -13.36 1.36 -12.84
C ASP A 108 -12.21 2.36 -12.97
N ILE A 109 -11.16 2.25 -12.13
CA ILE A 109 -9.91 3.03 -12.30
C ILE A 109 -9.22 2.67 -13.60
N GLN A 110 -9.10 1.37 -13.88
CA GLN A 110 -8.40 0.89 -15.05
C GLN A 110 -9.03 1.44 -16.34
N ASP A 111 -10.36 1.38 -16.42
CA ASP A 111 -11.12 1.86 -17.58
C ASP A 111 -11.08 3.39 -17.74
N LEU A 112 -11.12 4.14 -16.62
CA LEU A 112 -11.25 5.59 -16.67
C LEU A 112 -9.93 6.36 -16.65
N LEU A 113 -8.93 5.91 -15.89
CA LEU A 113 -7.69 6.65 -15.61
C LEU A 113 -6.42 5.97 -16.14
N LEU A 114 -6.47 4.66 -16.41
CA LEU A 114 -5.30 3.89 -16.84
C LEU A 114 -5.42 3.44 -18.30
N ASN A 115 -6.07 4.26 -19.14
CA ASN A 115 -6.05 4.03 -20.59
C ASN A 115 -4.65 4.30 -21.16
N GLU A 116 -4.25 3.63 -22.24
CA GLU A 116 -2.86 3.66 -22.75
C GLU A 116 -2.33 5.07 -23.01
N THR A 117 -3.15 5.94 -23.61
CA THR A 117 -2.81 7.34 -23.88
C THR A 117 -2.58 8.13 -22.60
N GLU A 118 -3.32 7.83 -21.55
CA GLU A 118 -3.23 8.55 -20.27
C GLU A 118 -2.05 8.07 -19.44
N VAL A 119 -1.78 6.77 -19.46
CA VAL A 119 -0.58 6.21 -18.82
C VAL A 119 0.68 6.82 -19.41
N GLN A 120 0.71 7.08 -20.72
CA GLN A 120 1.81 7.83 -21.35
C GLN A 120 1.87 9.28 -20.87
N GLN A 121 0.72 9.97 -20.77
CA GLN A 121 0.67 11.35 -20.29
C GLN A 121 1.12 11.48 -18.83
N PHE A 122 0.61 10.64 -17.94
CA PHE A 122 1.02 10.58 -16.54
C PHE A 122 2.48 10.12 -16.38
N GLY A 123 2.92 9.18 -17.21
CA GLY A 123 4.32 8.74 -17.25
C GLY A 123 5.28 9.88 -17.57
N ARG A 124 4.91 10.76 -18.52
CA ARG A 124 5.67 11.98 -18.80
C ARG A 124 5.69 12.93 -17.60
N LEU A 125 4.54 13.21 -16.98
CA LEU A 125 4.48 14.04 -15.78
C LEU A 125 5.36 13.49 -14.65
N TRP A 126 5.31 12.18 -14.42
CA TRP A 126 6.10 11.51 -13.41
C TRP A 126 7.61 11.61 -13.70
N HIS A 127 8.01 11.45 -14.95
CA HIS A 127 9.40 11.61 -15.37
C HIS A 127 9.89 13.06 -15.20
N GLU A 128 9.10 14.05 -15.61
CA GLU A 128 9.43 15.49 -15.43
C GLU A 128 9.52 15.84 -13.93
N MET A 129 8.58 15.35 -13.11
CA MET A 129 8.59 15.54 -11.65
C MET A 129 9.81 14.89 -11.00
N THR A 130 10.16 13.67 -11.41
CA THR A 130 11.32 12.94 -10.88
C THR A 130 12.62 13.63 -11.27
N SER A 131 12.73 14.12 -12.52
CA SER A 131 13.88 14.90 -12.99
C SER A 131 14.05 16.18 -12.16
N PHE A 132 12.97 16.94 -11.95
CA PHE A 132 12.99 18.14 -11.13
C PHE A 132 13.28 17.83 -9.65
N SER A 133 12.70 16.78 -9.09
CA SER A 133 12.98 16.35 -7.71
C SER A 133 14.46 15.96 -7.54
N ASN A 134 15.04 15.26 -8.51
CA ASN A 134 16.46 14.91 -8.49
C ASN A 134 17.36 16.15 -8.61
N PHE A 135 16.94 17.14 -9.40
CA PHE A 135 17.61 18.43 -9.48
C PHE A 135 17.56 19.17 -8.13
N MET A 136 16.37 19.30 -7.53
CA MET A 136 16.20 19.96 -6.23
C MET A 136 16.94 19.25 -5.11
N ASP A 137 16.96 17.91 -5.10
CA ASP A 137 17.71 17.12 -4.13
C ASP A 137 19.22 17.34 -4.27
N LYS A 138 19.74 17.33 -5.50
CA LYS A 138 21.15 17.67 -5.77
C LYS A 138 21.49 19.10 -5.41
N LEU A 139 20.61 20.05 -5.69
CA LEU A 139 20.82 21.46 -5.33
C LEU A 139 20.93 21.63 -3.81
N ARG A 140 20.10 20.90 -3.04
CA ARG A 140 20.10 20.94 -1.58
C ARG A 140 21.28 20.19 -0.94
N ASN A 141 21.59 19.00 -1.44
CA ASN A 141 22.58 18.11 -0.82
C ASN A 141 24.00 18.32 -1.37
N ASN A 142 24.14 18.74 -2.63
CA ASN A 142 25.42 18.99 -3.28
C ASN A 142 25.36 20.19 -4.24
N PRO A 143 25.29 21.43 -3.71
CA PRO A 143 25.18 22.64 -4.53
C PRO A 143 26.39 22.86 -5.45
N SER A 144 27.55 22.27 -5.13
CA SER A 144 28.75 22.36 -5.97
C SER A 144 28.59 21.74 -7.35
N ALA A 145 27.66 20.79 -7.52
CA ALA A 145 27.37 20.17 -8.82
C ALA A 145 26.77 21.13 -9.85
N VAL A 146 26.17 22.23 -9.39
CA VAL A 146 25.55 23.28 -10.23
C VAL A 146 26.47 24.51 -10.34
N ALA A 147 27.59 24.52 -9.61
CA ALA A 147 28.47 25.68 -9.53
C ALA A 147 29.03 26.07 -10.91
N GLY A 148 28.84 27.35 -11.27
CA GLY A 148 29.31 27.91 -12.54
C GLY A 148 28.39 27.65 -13.73
N ARG A 149 27.25 26.99 -13.52
CA ARG A 149 26.17 26.90 -14.51
C ARG A 149 24.98 27.69 -13.99
N GLY A 150 24.48 28.62 -14.79
CA GLY A 150 23.37 29.48 -14.38
C GLY A 150 22.30 29.62 -15.45
N LEU A 151 21.17 30.19 -15.05
CA LEU A 151 20.09 30.52 -15.97
C LEU A 151 20.30 31.91 -16.55
N LYS A 152 20.34 32.02 -17.88
CA LYS A 152 20.43 33.32 -18.55
C LYS A 152 19.18 34.15 -18.27
N ILE A 153 19.35 35.44 -17.97
CA ILE A 153 18.24 36.35 -17.65
C ILE A 153 17.31 36.53 -18.85
N ASP A 154 17.86 36.68 -20.04
CA ASP A 154 17.11 36.73 -21.32
C ASP A 154 16.15 35.53 -21.50
N ASP A 155 16.61 34.31 -21.19
CA ASP A 155 15.84 33.09 -21.43
C ASP A 155 14.66 32.91 -20.45
N ILE A 156 14.65 33.65 -19.33
CA ILE A 156 13.61 33.58 -18.28
C ILE A 156 12.59 34.73 -18.36
N LEU A 157 12.81 35.72 -19.23
CA LEU A 157 11.88 36.84 -19.41
C LEU A 157 10.75 36.46 -20.37
N LYS A 158 9.63 37.19 -20.27
CA LYS A 158 8.49 37.07 -21.20
C LYS A 158 8.88 37.54 -22.60
N ASP A 159 8.23 36.99 -23.63
CA ASP A 159 8.53 37.35 -25.03
C ASP A 159 8.17 38.82 -25.35
N ASP A 160 7.18 39.39 -24.65
CA ASP A 160 6.73 40.77 -24.72
C ASP A 160 7.26 41.62 -23.55
N GLU A 161 8.54 41.43 -23.19
CA GLU A 161 9.17 42.12 -22.08
C GLU A 161 9.23 43.66 -22.24
N VAL A 162 8.90 44.36 -21.16
CA VAL A 162 9.05 45.83 -21.07
C VAL A 162 10.36 46.22 -20.37
N LEU A 163 11.06 45.24 -19.76
CA LEU A 163 12.24 45.47 -18.94
C LEU A 163 13.38 46.14 -19.72
N THR A 164 13.74 45.60 -20.89
CA THR A 164 14.85 46.11 -21.70
C THR A 164 14.60 47.56 -22.15
N ALA A 165 13.37 47.88 -22.54
CA ALA A 165 12.98 49.25 -22.90
C ALA A 165 13.01 50.20 -21.69
N PHE A 166 12.56 49.73 -20.52
CA PHE A 166 12.59 50.51 -19.27
C PHE A 166 14.02 50.82 -18.82
N LEU A 167 14.92 49.85 -18.89
CA LEU A 167 16.33 50.03 -18.51
C LEU A 167 17.05 51.06 -19.39
N LEU A 168 16.72 51.10 -20.69
CA LEU A 168 17.31 52.06 -21.63
C LEU A 168 16.72 53.48 -21.49
N ARG A 169 15.39 53.60 -21.31
CA ARG A 169 14.70 54.90 -21.35
C ARG A 169 14.56 55.57 -19.98
N ASP A 170 14.10 54.81 -18.99
CA ASP A 170 13.71 55.36 -17.68
C ASP A 170 14.82 55.22 -16.62
N ALA A 171 15.67 54.19 -16.74
CA ALA A 171 16.83 54.00 -15.87
C ALA A 171 18.11 54.65 -16.40
N ASP A 172 18.11 55.19 -17.63
CA ASP A 172 19.24 55.86 -18.28
C ASP A 172 20.52 55.00 -18.31
N LEU A 173 20.37 53.68 -18.50
CA LEU A 173 21.50 52.76 -18.64
C LEU A 173 21.95 52.68 -20.10
N SER A 174 23.26 52.58 -20.32
CA SER A 174 23.80 52.41 -21.67
C SER A 174 23.43 51.04 -22.25
N GLU A 175 23.28 50.98 -23.57
CA GLU A 175 22.96 49.74 -24.30
C GLU A 175 23.96 48.61 -24.01
N SER A 176 25.24 48.96 -23.83
CA SER A 176 26.29 48.02 -23.43
C SER A 176 26.04 47.41 -22.04
N ILE A 177 25.53 48.17 -21.07
CA ILE A 177 25.25 47.69 -19.71
C ILE A 177 24.01 46.79 -19.73
N VAL A 178 22.96 47.21 -20.44
CA VAL A 178 21.73 46.42 -20.57
C VAL A 178 22.02 45.07 -21.24
N TYR A 179 22.82 45.05 -22.31
CA TYR A 179 23.25 43.81 -22.95
C TYR A 179 24.00 42.87 -21.98
N GLN A 180 24.88 43.41 -21.13
CA GLN A 180 25.61 42.61 -20.14
C GLN A 180 24.69 42.07 -19.04
N LEU A 181 23.65 42.83 -18.66
CA LEU A 181 22.69 42.41 -17.65
C LEU A 181 21.76 41.31 -18.18
N VAL A 182 21.18 41.49 -19.36
CA VAL A 182 20.24 40.52 -19.98
C VAL A 182 20.95 39.20 -20.33
N ASN A 183 22.21 39.26 -20.77
CA ASN A 183 23.02 38.06 -21.04
C ASN A 183 23.74 37.49 -19.82
N ALA A 184 23.52 38.03 -18.62
CA ALA A 184 24.06 37.47 -17.40
C ALA A 184 23.32 36.18 -17.01
N GLN A 185 24.00 35.31 -16.25
CA GLN A 185 23.43 34.05 -15.77
C GLN A 185 23.27 34.07 -14.25
N ILE A 186 22.12 33.61 -13.75
CA ILE A 186 21.80 33.53 -12.33
C ILE A 186 22.34 32.22 -11.75
N ARG A 187 23.09 32.33 -10.66
CA ARG A 187 23.63 31.19 -9.88
C ARG A 187 22.56 30.56 -9.01
N LEU A 188 22.03 29.42 -9.44
CA LEU A 188 20.98 28.70 -8.71
C LEU A 188 21.45 28.15 -7.35
N GLU A 189 22.76 27.90 -7.20
CA GLU A 189 23.36 27.40 -5.96
C GLU A 189 23.12 28.32 -4.75
N GLN A 190 22.98 29.64 -4.97
CA GLN A 190 22.75 30.59 -3.89
C GLN A 190 21.31 30.59 -3.38
N PHE A 191 20.38 30.03 -4.16
CA PHE A 191 18.96 29.96 -3.83
C PHE A 191 18.54 28.60 -3.25
N ALA A 192 19.49 27.67 -3.09
CA ALA A 192 19.26 26.32 -2.56
C ALA A 192 18.61 26.31 -1.16
N PHE A 193 18.89 27.33 -0.35
CA PHE A 193 18.40 27.48 1.03
C PHE A 193 17.37 28.60 1.20
N GLY A 194 16.81 29.10 0.09
CA GLY A 194 15.87 30.22 0.06
C GLY A 194 16.49 31.52 -0.48
N VAL A 195 15.65 32.55 -0.61
CA VAL A 195 16.06 33.89 -1.04
C VAL A 195 16.65 34.62 0.17
N PRO A 196 17.90 35.11 0.11
CA PRO A 196 18.50 35.86 1.22
C PRO A 196 17.82 37.22 1.37
N ASP A 197 17.64 37.67 2.61
CA ASP A 197 17.09 38.99 2.95
C ASP A 197 18.13 40.09 2.72
N LEU A 198 18.37 40.39 1.44
CA LEU A 198 19.33 41.39 0.97
C LEU A 198 18.61 42.35 0.02
N GLN A 199 18.83 43.65 0.19
CA GLN A 199 18.32 44.63 -0.77
C GLN A 199 19.13 44.59 -2.05
N LEU A 200 18.48 44.82 -3.20
CA LEU A 200 19.15 44.83 -4.50
C LEU A 200 20.33 45.83 -4.55
N LYS A 201 20.23 46.94 -3.81
CA LYS A 201 21.32 47.93 -3.71
C LYS A 201 22.59 47.38 -3.06
N ASP A 202 22.45 46.56 -2.02
CA ASP A 202 23.58 45.95 -1.32
C ASP A 202 24.29 44.94 -2.24
N ILE A 203 23.51 44.19 -3.03
CA ILE A 203 24.01 43.26 -4.03
C ILE A 203 24.68 44.01 -5.19
N ALA A 204 24.06 45.07 -5.70
CA ALA A 204 24.53 45.82 -6.86
C ALA A 204 25.80 46.65 -6.58
N CYS A 205 25.97 47.19 -5.37
CA CYS A 205 27.12 48.00 -5.00
C CYS A 205 28.35 47.17 -4.57
N SER A 206 28.16 45.90 -4.18
CA SER A 206 29.25 45.03 -3.74
C SER A 206 29.69 44.06 -4.84
N GLN A 207 30.95 44.14 -5.26
CA GLN A 207 31.49 43.22 -6.27
C GLN A 207 31.39 41.75 -5.83
N ALA A 208 31.68 41.46 -4.55
CA ALA A 208 31.66 40.09 -4.04
C ALA A 208 30.24 39.50 -4.02
N LEU A 209 29.22 40.32 -3.72
CA LEU A 209 27.83 39.86 -3.74
C LEU A 209 27.33 39.70 -5.17
N LEU A 210 27.68 40.63 -6.06
CA LEU A 210 27.27 40.57 -7.45
C LEU A 210 27.83 39.31 -8.15
N GLU A 211 29.11 38.97 -7.93
CA GLU A 211 29.73 37.73 -8.44
C GLU A 211 29.16 36.45 -7.80
N ARG A 212 28.63 36.56 -6.58
CA ARG A 212 28.03 35.45 -5.83
C ARG A 212 26.68 35.05 -6.40
N PHE A 213 25.85 35.99 -6.87
CA PHE A 213 24.52 35.70 -7.40
C PHE A 213 24.45 35.64 -8.94
N ILE A 214 25.31 36.40 -9.64
CA ILE A 214 25.23 36.58 -11.08
C ILE A 214 26.60 36.34 -11.74
N ILE A 215 26.60 35.56 -12.81
CA ILE A 215 27.75 35.31 -13.69
C ILE A 215 27.61 36.23 -14.91
N PHE A 216 28.53 37.18 -15.06
CA PHE A 216 28.57 38.04 -16.23
C PHE A 216 29.42 37.43 -17.35
N PRO A 217 29.06 37.69 -18.63
CA PRO A 217 29.85 37.19 -19.76
C PRO A 217 31.22 37.87 -19.87
N SER A 218 31.40 39.07 -19.31
CA SER A 218 32.68 39.78 -19.30
C SER A 218 32.99 40.45 -17.95
N ARG A 219 34.27 40.47 -17.55
CA ARG A 219 34.72 41.18 -16.32
C ARG A 219 34.53 42.69 -16.43
N MET A 220 34.71 43.26 -17.62
CA MET A 220 34.42 44.67 -17.90
C MET A 220 32.93 44.98 -17.72
N GLY A 221 32.05 44.07 -18.15
CA GLY A 221 30.61 44.17 -17.96
C GLY A 221 30.21 44.18 -16.49
N LEU A 222 30.84 43.34 -15.66
CA LEU A 222 30.60 43.34 -14.22
C LEU A 222 30.90 44.70 -13.58
N HIS A 223 32.07 45.28 -13.87
CA HIS A 223 32.44 46.58 -13.32
C HIS A 223 31.54 47.70 -13.85
N GLY A 224 31.13 47.62 -15.14
CA GLY A 224 30.19 48.56 -15.74
C GLY A 224 28.82 48.51 -15.07
N VAL A 225 28.24 47.31 -14.90
CA VAL A 225 26.95 47.10 -14.24
C VAL A 225 27.01 47.55 -12.78
N ARG A 226 28.06 47.19 -12.04
CA ARG A 226 28.24 47.63 -10.64
C ARG A 226 28.25 49.15 -10.53
N ASN A 227 29.06 49.83 -11.34
CA ASN A 227 29.18 51.29 -11.26
C ASN A 227 27.88 52.00 -11.66
N ALA A 228 27.17 51.50 -12.66
CA ALA A 228 25.90 52.07 -13.10
C ALA A 228 24.76 51.81 -12.13
N MET A 229 24.61 50.57 -11.65
CA MET A 229 23.55 50.20 -10.71
C MET A 229 23.77 50.82 -9.33
N CYS A 230 25.02 50.97 -8.88
CA CYS A 230 25.31 51.60 -7.59
C CYS A 230 25.12 53.14 -7.61
N ALA A 231 25.19 53.77 -8.78
CA ALA A 231 24.89 55.19 -8.93
C ALA A 231 23.39 55.51 -8.82
N LEU A 232 22.51 54.52 -9.01
CA LEU A 232 21.07 54.69 -8.92
C LEU A 232 20.59 54.85 -7.48
N SER A 233 19.49 55.60 -7.30
CA SER A 233 18.83 55.73 -6.01
C SER A 233 18.10 54.43 -5.63
N GLN A 234 17.88 54.22 -4.32
CA GLN A 234 17.17 53.04 -3.81
C GLN A 234 15.78 52.87 -4.45
N GLN A 235 15.04 53.97 -4.62
CA GLN A 235 13.70 53.96 -5.20
C GLN A 235 13.71 53.52 -6.68
N ARG A 236 14.73 53.93 -7.44
CA ARG A 236 14.88 53.50 -8.84
C ARG A 236 15.23 52.02 -8.93
N LEU A 237 16.12 51.53 -8.05
CA LEU A 237 16.48 50.11 -7.97
C LEU A 237 15.29 49.22 -7.60
N GLN A 238 14.47 49.63 -6.63
CA GLN A 238 13.22 48.94 -6.28
C GLN A 238 12.26 48.87 -7.47
N ARG A 239 12.13 49.97 -8.22
CA ARG A 239 11.28 49.97 -9.42
C ARG A 239 11.81 49.05 -10.52
N ILE A 240 13.13 48.95 -10.68
CA ILE A 240 13.76 47.98 -11.58
C ILE A 240 13.44 46.55 -11.10
N GLU A 241 13.55 46.28 -9.80
CA GLU A 241 13.23 44.99 -9.20
C GLU A 241 11.75 44.58 -9.43
N ASP A 242 10.82 45.50 -9.20
CA ASP A 242 9.38 45.27 -9.43
C ASP A 242 9.09 44.95 -10.89
N ILE A 243 9.70 45.71 -11.82
CA ILE A 243 9.52 45.50 -13.26
C ILE A 243 10.17 44.19 -13.70
N LEU A 244 11.33 43.85 -13.15
CA LEU A 244 11.96 42.55 -13.39
C LEU A 244 11.02 41.42 -12.96
N TYR A 245 10.52 41.41 -11.72
CA TYR A 245 9.60 40.37 -11.26
C TYR A 245 8.30 40.30 -12.08
N ALA A 246 7.77 41.44 -12.54
CA ALA A 246 6.58 41.47 -13.38
C ALA A 246 6.80 40.86 -14.79
N ASN A 247 8.02 40.95 -15.31
CA ASN A 247 8.41 40.45 -16.63
C ASN A 247 9.04 39.04 -16.60
N LEU A 248 9.32 38.48 -15.43
CA LEU A 248 9.78 37.09 -15.31
C LEU A 248 8.66 36.11 -15.70
N ASP A 249 9.03 35.10 -16.48
CA ASP A 249 8.16 34.00 -16.86
C ASP A 249 8.51 32.74 -16.05
N PHE A 250 7.74 32.50 -14.98
CA PHE A 250 7.91 31.30 -14.16
C PHE A 250 7.77 30.00 -14.96
N PHE A 251 6.98 29.97 -16.04
CA PHE A 251 6.83 28.78 -16.89
C PHE A 251 8.14 28.43 -17.58
N LYS A 252 8.90 29.43 -18.06
CA LYS A 252 10.24 29.23 -18.62
C LYS A 252 11.25 28.82 -17.55
N ILE A 253 11.20 29.41 -16.36
CA ILE A 253 12.14 29.08 -15.26
C ILE A 253 12.04 27.59 -14.88
N PHE A 254 10.83 27.05 -14.65
CA PHE A 254 10.65 25.63 -14.31
C PHE A 254 11.04 24.67 -15.43
N ARG A 255 11.00 25.12 -16.68
CA ARG A 255 11.48 24.37 -17.83
C ARG A 255 13.01 24.34 -17.92
N LEU A 256 13.67 25.46 -17.63
CA LEU A 256 15.12 25.59 -17.80
C LEU A 256 15.92 25.13 -16.58
N MET A 257 15.36 25.17 -15.36
CA MET A 257 16.06 24.80 -14.13
C MET A 257 16.71 23.39 -14.19
N PRO A 258 15.99 22.31 -14.55
CA PRO A 258 16.60 20.98 -14.69
C PRO A 258 17.71 20.90 -15.75
N GLN A 259 17.63 21.74 -16.79
CA GLN A 259 18.58 21.75 -17.91
C GLN A 259 19.98 22.22 -17.51
N VAL A 260 20.08 23.02 -16.45
CA VAL A 260 21.37 23.48 -15.89
C VAL A 260 22.24 22.29 -15.47
N LEU A 261 21.61 21.23 -14.95
CA LEU A 261 22.31 20.01 -14.55
C LEU A 261 22.45 19.02 -15.71
N ASP A 262 21.37 18.80 -16.45
CA ASP A 262 21.32 17.86 -17.58
C ASP A 262 20.66 18.49 -18.81
N ASN A 263 21.46 18.74 -19.84
CA ASN A 263 21.02 19.38 -21.08
C ASN A 263 20.00 18.55 -21.88
N HIS A 264 19.86 17.25 -21.60
CA HIS A 264 18.86 16.38 -22.24
C HIS A 264 17.51 16.37 -21.50
N SER A 265 17.41 17.03 -20.35
CA SER A 265 16.16 17.09 -19.61
C SER A 265 15.16 18.03 -20.29
N HIS A 266 13.92 17.58 -20.45
CA HIS A 266 12.87 18.36 -21.12
C HIS A 266 12.25 19.47 -20.23
N GLY A 267 12.70 19.59 -18.97
CA GLY A 267 12.14 20.53 -18.01
C GLY A 267 10.73 20.17 -17.57
N ILE A 268 10.10 21.02 -16.75
CA ILE A 268 8.67 20.95 -16.45
C ILE A 268 7.91 21.87 -17.40
N ASP A 269 6.93 21.33 -18.13
CA ASP A 269 5.98 22.13 -18.90
C ASP A 269 4.67 22.30 -18.11
N LEU A 270 4.57 23.39 -17.35
CA LEU A 270 3.40 23.68 -16.51
C LEU A 270 2.09 23.83 -17.31
N HIS A 271 2.13 24.22 -18.60
CA HIS A 271 0.92 24.30 -19.43
C HIS A 271 0.41 22.89 -19.75
N TYR A 272 1.32 22.01 -20.16
CA TYR A 272 1.00 20.60 -20.36
C TYR A 272 0.49 19.92 -19.07
N TRP A 273 1.13 20.20 -17.94
CA TRP A 273 0.66 19.72 -16.63
C TRP A 273 -0.76 20.19 -16.32
N GLY A 274 -1.06 21.48 -16.56
CA GLY A 274 -2.40 22.03 -16.37
C GLY A 274 -3.45 21.32 -17.22
N LEU A 275 -3.15 21.04 -18.49
CA LEU A 275 -4.05 20.32 -19.40
C LEU A 275 -4.32 18.88 -18.93
N VAL A 276 -3.25 18.13 -18.58
CA VAL A 276 -3.38 16.74 -18.13
C VAL A 276 -4.08 16.67 -16.77
N LEU A 277 -3.74 17.54 -15.81
CA LEU A 277 -4.37 17.57 -14.50
C LEU A 277 -5.85 17.98 -14.59
N LYS A 278 -6.21 18.88 -15.51
CA LYS A 278 -7.61 19.23 -15.77
C LYS A 278 -8.39 18.03 -16.32
N ALA A 279 -7.87 17.36 -17.34
CA ALA A 279 -8.49 16.15 -17.90
C ALA A 279 -8.62 15.03 -16.86
N ALA A 280 -7.57 14.83 -16.05
CA ALA A 280 -7.58 13.88 -14.94
C ALA A 280 -8.63 14.26 -13.88
N SER A 281 -8.77 15.54 -13.54
CA SER A 281 -9.76 16.03 -12.58
C SER A 281 -11.19 15.72 -13.02
N GLU A 282 -11.52 15.97 -14.29
CA GLU A 282 -12.84 15.65 -14.85
C GLU A 282 -13.15 14.15 -14.77
N LYS A 283 -12.16 13.30 -15.05
CA LYS A 283 -12.29 11.83 -14.95
C LYS A 283 -12.39 11.34 -13.52
N ILE A 284 -11.64 11.93 -12.59
CA ILE A 284 -11.73 11.64 -11.16
C ILE A 284 -13.14 11.99 -10.65
N GLN A 285 -13.74 13.10 -11.10
CA GLN A 285 -15.12 13.43 -10.74
C GLN A 285 -16.12 12.36 -11.24
N VAL A 286 -15.92 11.80 -12.43
CA VAL A 286 -16.74 10.67 -12.93
C VAL A 286 -16.49 9.41 -12.10
N LEU A 287 -15.24 9.11 -11.77
CA LEU A 287 -14.88 7.96 -10.93
C LEU A 287 -15.55 8.05 -9.56
N LEU A 288 -15.51 9.21 -8.90
CA LEU A 288 -16.15 9.47 -7.59
C LEU A 288 -17.68 9.37 -7.62
N LYS A 289 -18.32 9.49 -8.79
CA LYS A 289 -19.76 9.32 -8.95
C LYS A 289 -20.17 7.86 -9.14
N ARG A 290 -19.26 6.95 -9.53
CA ARG A 290 -19.59 5.53 -9.70
C ARG A 290 -19.99 4.86 -8.39
N GLU A 291 -20.82 3.83 -8.48
CA GLU A 291 -21.30 3.10 -7.30
C GLU A 291 -20.15 2.43 -6.53
N SER A 292 -19.14 1.91 -7.23
CA SER A 292 -17.97 1.25 -6.63
C SER A 292 -17.18 2.18 -5.71
N SER A 293 -16.95 3.43 -6.12
CA SER A 293 -16.18 4.41 -5.36
C SER A 293 -17.00 4.94 -4.18
N GLN A 294 -18.32 5.11 -4.33
CA GLN A 294 -19.20 5.44 -3.20
C GLN A 294 -19.23 4.30 -2.16
N GLU A 295 -19.30 3.05 -2.60
CA GLU A 295 -19.28 1.88 -1.72
C GLU A 295 -17.92 1.76 -1.00
N LEU A 296 -16.82 1.97 -1.72
CA LEU A 296 -15.47 2.03 -1.16
C LEU A 296 -15.32 3.13 -0.11
N LEU A 297 -15.77 4.35 -0.42
CA LEU A 297 -15.71 5.49 0.49
C LEU A 297 -16.56 5.26 1.74
N ARG A 298 -17.73 4.62 1.63
CA ARG A 298 -18.56 4.25 2.79
C ARG A 298 -17.83 3.24 3.70
N VAL A 299 -17.23 2.20 3.12
CA VAL A 299 -16.48 1.19 3.90
C VAL A 299 -15.25 1.82 4.56
N ILE A 300 -14.42 2.56 3.81
CA ILE A 300 -13.22 3.21 4.34
C ILE A 300 -13.57 4.25 5.41
N SER A 301 -14.53 5.13 5.15
CA SER A 301 -14.95 6.14 6.13
C SER A 301 -15.45 5.51 7.42
N SER A 302 -16.19 4.40 7.35
CA SER A 302 -16.64 3.68 8.55
C SER A 302 -15.48 3.07 9.36
N LEU A 303 -14.37 2.70 8.70
CA LEU A 303 -13.18 2.14 9.34
C LEU A 303 -12.30 3.23 10.00
N PHE A 304 -12.26 4.43 9.43
CA PHE A 304 -11.39 5.53 9.86
C PHE A 304 -12.10 6.68 10.58
N GLN A 305 -13.42 6.59 10.84
CA GLN A 305 -14.15 7.58 11.63
C GLN A 305 -13.56 7.75 13.04
N ALA A 306 -13.55 8.98 13.55
CA ALA A 306 -13.09 9.31 14.89
C ALA A 306 -13.96 8.59 15.93
N GLY A 307 -13.43 7.52 16.53
CA GLY A 307 -14.15 6.58 17.40
C GLY A 307 -13.96 5.11 17.01
N GLY A 308 -13.53 4.85 15.77
CA GLY A 308 -13.26 3.51 15.25
C GLY A 308 -14.48 2.58 15.23
N PRO A 309 -14.34 1.38 14.66
CA PRO A 309 -15.39 0.36 14.76
C PRO A 309 -15.54 -0.10 16.21
N SER A 310 -16.80 -0.15 16.67
CA SER A 310 -17.16 -0.53 18.05
C SER A 310 -16.74 -1.95 18.44
N SER A 311 -16.51 -2.82 17.46
CA SER A 311 -16.10 -4.21 17.67
C SER A 311 -15.21 -4.72 16.52
N PHE A 312 -14.30 -5.65 16.84
CA PHE A 312 -13.46 -6.31 15.85
C PHE A 312 -14.29 -7.06 14.78
N THR A 313 -15.47 -7.56 15.15
CA THR A 313 -16.42 -8.17 14.21
C THR A 313 -16.94 -7.21 13.16
N GLN A 314 -17.22 -5.95 13.54
CA GLN A 314 -17.64 -4.91 12.61
C GLN A 314 -16.48 -4.46 11.71
N LEU A 315 -15.26 -4.45 12.23
CA LEU A 315 -14.05 -4.21 11.43
C LEU A 315 -13.85 -5.31 10.40
N MET A 316 -13.93 -6.57 10.82
CA MET A 316 -13.73 -7.72 9.93
C MET A 316 -14.82 -7.83 8.87
N SER A 317 -16.07 -7.50 9.18
CA SER A 317 -17.14 -7.49 8.17
C SER A 317 -16.95 -6.37 7.14
N GLY A 318 -16.41 -5.21 7.55
CA GLY A 318 -16.02 -4.12 6.63
C GLY A 318 -14.83 -4.51 5.73
N VAL A 319 -13.83 -5.18 6.29
CA VAL A 319 -12.67 -5.68 5.51
C VAL A 319 -13.10 -6.80 4.56
N SER A 320 -13.96 -7.70 5.03
CA SER A 320 -14.51 -8.80 4.25
C SER A 320 -15.36 -8.30 3.07
N SER A 321 -16.22 -7.28 3.28
CA SER A 321 -16.98 -6.67 2.19
C SER A 321 -16.07 -6.00 1.15
N LEU A 322 -14.99 -5.36 1.60
CA LEU A 322 -14.00 -4.73 0.73
C LEU A 322 -13.29 -5.72 -0.21
N PHE A 323 -12.83 -6.86 0.34
CA PHE A 323 -11.93 -7.78 -0.36
C PHE A 323 -12.62 -9.02 -0.94
N CYS A 324 -13.72 -9.50 -0.34
CA CYS A 324 -14.20 -10.87 -0.54
C CYS A 324 -15.42 -10.95 -1.47
N GLY A 325 -16.30 -9.95 -1.49
CA GLY A 325 -17.40 -9.87 -2.47
C GLY A 325 -18.45 -10.99 -2.41
N TYR A 326 -18.43 -11.83 -1.36
CA TYR A 326 -19.45 -12.84 -1.07
C TYR A 326 -20.25 -12.43 0.17
N PRO A 327 -21.57 -12.66 0.22
CA PRO A 327 -22.34 -12.43 1.43
C PRO A 327 -21.85 -13.40 2.52
N GLU A 328 -21.50 -12.87 3.70
CA GLU A 328 -20.95 -13.60 4.87
C GLU A 328 -21.85 -14.71 5.44
N GLY A 329 -22.95 -15.07 4.78
CA GLY A 329 -23.94 -16.06 5.21
C GLY A 329 -24.23 -17.19 4.20
N GLY A 330 -23.53 -17.27 3.07
CA GLY A 330 -23.83 -18.27 2.03
C GLY A 330 -23.24 -19.67 2.27
N GLY A 331 -22.22 -19.77 3.13
CA GLY A 331 -21.50 -21.03 3.36
C GLY A 331 -21.57 -21.48 4.81
N SER A 332 -21.76 -22.79 5.01
CA SER A 332 -21.58 -23.39 6.33
C SER A 332 -20.10 -23.25 6.72
N ARG A 333 -19.82 -22.94 7.98
CA ARG A 333 -18.43 -22.92 8.47
C ARG A 333 -17.97 -24.36 8.60
N VAL A 334 -17.23 -24.85 7.61
CA VAL A 334 -16.54 -26.13 7.75
C VAL A 334 -15.17 -25.84 8.31
N LEU A 335 -14.90 -26.44 9.48
CA LEU A 335 -13.59 -26.38 10.09
C LEU A 335 -12.61 -27.09 9.15
N SER A 336 -11.87 -26.32 8.35
CA SER A 336 -10.71 -26.90 7.67
C SER A 336 -9.67 -27.15 8.75
N PHE A 337 -9.39 -28.43 8.97
CA PHE A 337 -8.35 -28.91 9.85
C PHE A 337 -6.93 -28.72 9.27
N ASN A 338 -6.76 -27.97 8.18
CA ASN A 338 -5.42 -27.77 7.65
C ASN A 338 -5.25 -26.44 6.91
N TRP A 339 -4.24 -25.69 7.35
CA TRP A 339 -3.43 -24.94 6.38
C TRP A 339 -1.95 -25.11 6.65
N TYR A 340 -1.42 -25.11 7.90
CA TYR A 340 -0.06 -25.63 8.21
C TYR A 340 0.13 -25.92 9.73
N GLU A 341 -0.76 -26.77 10.28
CA GLU A 341 -0.79 -27.35 11.66
C GLU A 341 -0.92 -26.45 12.92
N ASP A 342 -1.98 -26.74 13.68
CA ASP A 342 -2.16 -26.67 15.14
C ASP A 342 -2.31 -25.34 15.91
N ASN A 343 -3.55 -25.09 16.38
CA ASN A 343 -3.93 -24.76 17.77
C ASN A 343 -5.40 -24.34 17.93
N ASN A 344 -6.16 -24.18 16.84
CA ASN A 344 -7.50 -23.62 16.92
C ASN A 344 -8.51 -24.52 17.66
N TYR A 345 -8.32 -25.86 17.64
CA TYR A 345 -9.17 -26.77 18.41
C TYR A 345 -8.97 -26.62 19.92
N LYS A 346 -7.74 -26.35 20.41
CA LYS A 346 -7.47 -26.11 21.85
C LYS A 346 -8.00 -24.76 22.33
N VAL A 347 -7.98 -23.74 21.46
CA VAL A 347 -8.54 -22.41 21.72
C VAL A 347 -10.07 -22.45 21.74
N PHE A 348 -10.70 -23.22 20.86
CA PHE A 348 -12.16 -23.36 20.77
C PHE A 348 -12.74 -24.34 21.80
N LEU A 349 -12.05 -25.45 22.12
CA LEU A 349 -12.49 -26.43 23.13
C LEU A 349 -12.20 -25.98 24.58
N GLY A 350 -11.65 -24.77 24.79
CA GLY A 350 -11.39 -24.23 26.12
C GLY A 350 -10.36 -25.01 26.95
N VAL A 351 -9.64 -25.96 26.35
CA VAL A 351 -8.71 -26.88 27.06
C VAL A 351 -7.48 -26.16 27.61
N ASN A 352 -7.32 -24.87 27.31
CA ASN A 352 -6.26 -24.02 27.86
C ASN A 352 -6.76 -22.63 28.31
N GLY A 353 -7.92 -22.56 28.96
CA GLY A 353 -8.35 -21.34 29.67
C GLY A 353 -7.46 -20.93 30.85
N SER A 354 -6.41 -21.70 31.19
CA SER A 354 -5.60 -21.53 32.41
C SER A 354 -4.12 -21.19 32.19
N LYS A 355 -3.59 -21.12 30.96
CA LYS A 355 -2.20 -20.68 30.74
C LYS A 355 -2.17 -19.20 30.42
N ASN A 356 -2.04 -18.35 31.45
CA ASN A 356 -1.64 -16.96 31.34
C ASN A 356 -0.36 -16.87 30.49
N HIS A 357 -0.49 -16.57 29.21
CA HIS A 357 0.64 -16.18 28.38
C HIS A 357 0.80 -14.69 28.58
N ASN A 358 1.72 -14.30 29.47
CA ASN A 358 2.16 -12.92 29.54
C ASN A 358 2.79 -12.56 28.20
N TYR A 359 2.37 -11.44 27.62
CA TYR A 359 2.97 -10.91 26.40
C TYR A 359 4.49 -10.76 26.61
N VAL A 360 5.27 -11.34 25.72
CA VAL A 360 6.74 -11.25 25.74
C VAL A 360 7.13 -9.99 24.99
N TYR A 361 7.66 -9.00 25.71
CA TYR A 361 8.11 -7.73 25.15
C TYR A 361 9.33 -7.94 24.25
N ASP A 362 9.31 -7.39 23.04
CA ASP A 362 10.44 -7.44 22.12
C ASP A 362 11.19 -6.10 22.12
N ASP A 363 12.41 -6.11 22.66
CA ASP A 363 13.28 -4.93 22.78
C ASP A 363 13.77 -4.39 21.44
N THR A 364 13.61 -5.14 20.34
CA THR A 364 13.99 -4.70 19.00
C THR A 364 12.94 -3.81 18.33
N THR A 365 11.74 -3.70 18.91
CA THR A 365 10.61 -2.96 18.35
C THR A 365 10.26 -1.72 19.16
N THR A 366 9.51 -0.80 18.56
CA THR A 366 9.11 0.44 19.25
C THR A 366 8.07 0.17 20.35
N PRO A 367 8.01 0.99 21.42
CA PRO A 367 7.02 0.82 22.50
C PRO A 367 5.57 0.80 22.01
N PHE A 368 5.28 1.56 20.94
CA PHE A 368 3.99 1.56 20.27
C PHE A 368 3.68 0.21 19.59
N CYS A 369 4.66 -0.41 18.94
CA CYS A 369 4.46 -1.69 18.27
C CYS A 369 4.19 -2.81 19.30
N ASN A 370 4.94 -2.80 20.41
CA ASN A 370 4.72 -3.74 21.51
C ASN A 370 3.32 -3.60 22.13
N SER A 371 2.83 -2.37 22.35
CA SER A 371 1.47 -2.15 22.89
C SER A 371 0.38 -2.59 21.92
N LEU A 372 0.58 -2.39 20.61
CA LEU A 372 -0.32 -2.88 19.57
C LEU A 372 -0.38 -4.41 19.55
N MET A 373 0.78 -5.08 19.58
CA MET A 373 0.85 -6.54 19.59
C MET A 373 0.20 -7.15 20.84
N GLN A 374 0.42 -6.55 22.01
CA GLN A 374 -0.25 -6.95 23.25
C GLN A 374 -1.78 -6.83 23.12
N THR A 375 -2.26 -5.76 22.47
CA THR A 375 -3.69 -5.57 22.20
C THR A 375 -4.23 -6.65 21.26
N LEU A 376 -3.49 -7.01 20.21
CA LEU A 376 -3.88 -8.05 19.25
C LEU A 376 -3.89 -9.47 19.85
N GLU A 377 -2.99 -9.77 20.80
CA GLU A 377 -2.91 -11.08 21.46
C GLU A 377 -3.90 -11.25 22.63
N SER A 378 -4.35 -10.15 23.22
CA SER A 378 -5.28 -10.17 24.36
C SER A 378 -6.73 -10.46 23.96
N ASN A 379 -7.17 -10.06 22.75
CA ASN A 379 -8.52 -10.33 22.29
C ASN A 379 -8.59 -11.69 21.54
N PRO A 380 -9.54 -12.58 21.88
CA PRO A 380 -9.59 -13.94 21.32
C PRO A 380 -9.82 -13.98 19.82
N ILE A 381 -10.54 -13.01 19.26
CA ILE A 381 -10.85 -12.98 17.82
C ILE A 381 -9.64 -12.44 17.04
N THR A 382 -9.02 -11.35 17.52
CA THR A 382 -7.79 -10.81 16.91
C THR A 382 -6.64 -11.80 17.01
N LYS A 383 -6.56 -12.59 18.09
CA LYS A 383 -5.51 -13.59 18.30
C LYS A 383 -5.49 -14.66 17.21
N ILE A 384 -6.64 -15.09 16.69
CA ILE A 384 -6.72 -16.08 15.61
C ILE A 384 -6.09 -15.54 14.33
N VAL A 385 -6.46 -14.31 13.96
CA VAL A 385 -5.91 -13.63 12.77
C VAL A 385 -4.43 -13.29 12.97
N TRP A 386 -4.07 -12.77 14.13
CA TRP A 386 -2.71 -12.37 14.48
C TRP A 386 -1.74 -13.56 14.47
N ASN A 387 -2.14 -14.72 14.98
CA ASN A 387 -1.31 -15.93 14.89
C ASN A 387 -1.00 -16.34 13.45
N SER A 388 -1.86 -16.00 12.49
CA SER A 388 -1.64 -16.29 11.07
C SER A 388 -0.72 -15.26 10.39
N VAL A 389 -0.81 -14.00 10.80
CA VAL A 389 -0.04 -12.88 10.21
C VAL A 389 1.33 -12.71 10.87
N LYS A 390 1.46 -13.01 12.16
CA LYS A 390 2.70 -12.85 12.95
C LYS A 390 3.91 -13.55 12.32
N PRO A 391 3.83 -14.80 11.80
CA PRO A 391 4.97 -15.43 11.12
C PRO A 391 5.39 -14.73 9.82
N LEU A 392 4.48 -14.03 9.13
CA LEU A 392 4.80 -13.30 7.90
C LEU A 392 5.51 -11.98 8.18
N LEU A 393 5.11 -11.28 9.25
CA LEU A 393 5.69 -9.98 9.61
C LEU A 393 6.98 -10.10 10.44
N MET A 394 7.03 -11.04 11.37
CA MET A 394 8.12 -11.19 12.34
C MET A 394 8.93 -12.48 12.15
N GLY A 395 8.53 -13.34 11.21
CA GLY A 395 9.26 -14.57 10.92
C GLY A 395 10.63 -14.28 10.31
N LYS A 396 11.61 -15.10 10.68
CA LYS A 396 12.94 -15.10 10.07
C LYS A 396 13.08 -16.32 9.19
N ILE A 397 13.36 -16.10 7.90
CA ILE A 397 13.65 -17.17 6.96
C ILE A 397 15.16 -17.42 6.99
N LEU A 398 15.56 -18.54 7.59
CA LEU A 398 16.95 -18.98 7.61
C LEU A 398 17.28 -19.62 6.25
N TYR A 399 18.44 -19.29 5.68
CA TYR A 399 18.90 -19.88 4.42
C TYR A 399 20.35 -20.40 4.55
N THR A 400 20.65 -21.46 3.81
CA THR A 400 21.98 -22.08 3.73
C THR A 400 22.13 -22.84 2.42
N PRO A 401 23.33 -22.87 1.78
CA PRO A 401 24.56 -22.18 2.14
C PRO A 401 24.60 -20.72 1.64
N ASP A 402 25.44 -19.89 2.28
CA ASP A 402 25.69 -18.51 1.85
C ASP A 402 26.62 -18.48 0.61
N SER A 403 26.04 -18.72 -0.57
CA SER A 403 26.74 -18.71 -1.86
C SER A 403 26.27 -17.54 -2.74
N PRO A 404 27.10 -17.03 -3.67
CA PRO A 404 26.68 -15.95 -4.57
C PRO A 404 25.48 -16.33 -5.45
N VAL A 405 25.29 -17.62 -5.72
CA VAL A 405 24.12 -18.14 -6.44
C VAL A 405 22.86 -18.05 -5.57
N VAL A 406 22.94 -18.48 -4.31
CA VAL A 406 21.82 -18.37 -3.35
C VAL A 406 21.48 -16.91 -3.07
N ARG A 407 22.47 -16.01 -2.97
CA ARG A 407 22.22 -14.57 -2.84
C ARG A 407 21.49 -13.97 -4.04
N LYS A 408 21.67 -14.51 -5.25
CA LYS A 408 20.88 -14.09 -6.43
C LYS A 408 19.43 -14.54 -6.31
N ILE A 409 19.19 -15.76 -5.81
CA ILE A 409 17.84 -16.30 -5.56
C ILE A 409 17.10 -15.50 -4.49
N LEU A 410 17.80 -14.97 -3.48
CA LEU A 410 17.18 -14.14 -2.44
C LEU A 410 16.87 -12.71 -2.89
N LYS A 411 17.52 -12.23 -3.97
CA LYS A 411 17.28 -10.90 -4.54
C LYS A 411 16.15 -10.88 -5.56
N SER A 412 15.87 -12.02 -6.19
CA SER A 412 14.70 -12.23 -7.06
C SER A 412 13.45 -12.42 -6.23
#